data_AF-A0A662K9E5-F1
#
_entry.id   AF-A0A662K9E5-F1
#
_cell.length_a   1.000
_cell.length_b   1.000
_cell.length_c   1.000
_cell.angle_alpha   90.00
_cell.angle_beta   90.00
_cell.angle_gamma   90.00
#
_symmetry.space_group_name_H-M   'P 1'
#
loop_
_entity.id
_entity.type
_entity.pdbx_description
1 polymer ?
#
loop_
_entity_poly.entity_id
_entity_poly.type
_entity_poly.pdbx_seq_one_letter_code
_entity_poly.pdbx_strand_id
1 'polypeptide(L)'
;MREIKGRLLYLGWNNTPWRVITDNGEIDLQPIVAEFLMSINKERAVQKQKKEGYILKTSKRSKFRLRYAPDEYIILERINGFGGSNVWTYLDATFIRLTGRLVHIKVEMGKKFQIFPDKNEKVFGVYSTGERNSCKLPEGIEKTVCKINQEDCCIFLSLHEDGFYCEKFNIPVARFLLNRFAKGKMNAKKIGNCALLGRKK
;
A
#
# COMPACT_ATOMS: atom_id res chain seq x y z
N MET A 1 -0.36 2.49 23.03
CA MET A 1 -0.92 2.44 21.66
C MET A 1 -0.49 3.69 20.94
N ARG A 2 0.04 3.58 19.72
CA ARG A 2 0.48 4.69 18.89
C ARG A 2 -0.54 4.90 17.76
N GLU A 3 -0.96 6.14 17.56
CA GLU A 3 -1.81 6.53 16.44
C GLU A 3 -1.05 7.55 15.58
N ILE A 4 -1.03 7.32 14.27
CA ILE A 4 -0.36 8.19 13.29
C ILE A 4 -1.37 8.51 12.20
N LYS A 5 -1.50 9.80 11.89
CA LYS A 5 -2.33 10.30 10.81
C LYS A 5 -1.49 11.17 9.88
N GLY A 6 -1.56 10.93 8.58
CA GLY A 6 -0.82 11.72 7.60
C GLY A 6 -0.93 11.14 6.20
N ARG A 7 -0.23 11.76 5.24
CA ARG A 7 -0.17 11.26 3.85
C ARG A 7 0.92 10.20 3.74
N LEU A 8 0.54 9.00 3.30
CA LEU A 8 1.52 7.93 3.07
C LEU A 8 2.32 8.25 1.80
N LEU A 9 3.66 8.25 1.92
CA LEU A 9 4.59 8.30 0.81
C LEU A 9 5.45 7.04 0.85
N TYR A 10 4.98 6.03 0.12
CA TYR A 10 5.64 4.75 -0.05
C TYR A 10 6.22 4.61 -1.44
N LEU A 11 7.53 4.34 -1.53
CA LEU A 11 8.30 4.25 -2.78
C LEU A 11 8.83 2.84 -3.09
N GLY A 12 8.76 1.94 -2.12
CA GLY A 12 9.29 0.60 -2.24
C GLY A 12 9.56 0.00 -0.87
N TRP A 13 9.69 -1.32 -0.84
CA TRP A 13 9.89 -2.03 0.41
C TRP A 13 11.32 -1.83 0.93
N ASN A 14 12.29 -2.03 0.04
CA ASN A 14 13.72 -1.92 0.32
C ASN A 14 14.25 -0.53 -0.05
N ASN A 15 15.25 -0.05 0.70
CA ASN A 15 16.10 1.11 0.38
C ASN A 15 15.40 2.48 0.32
N THR A 16 14.13 2.57 0.70
CA THR A 16 13.40 3.84 0.80
C THR A 16 12.57 3.88 2.09
N PRO A 17 12.68 4.93 2.93
CA PRO A 17 11.84 5.08 4.12
C PRO A 17 10.35 4.98 3.80
N TRP A 18 9.55 4.42 4.71
CA TRP A 18 8.10 4.32 4.55
C TRP A 18 7.45 5.54 5.21
N ARG A 19 7.44 6.64 4.47
CA ARG A 19 7.18 7.96 5.05
C ARG A 19 5.70 8.21 5.26
N VAL A 20 5.37 8.81 6.39
CA VAL A 20 4.04 9.39 6.66
C VAL A 20 4.24 10.88 6.92
N ILE A 21 3.74 11.69 5.99
CA ILE A 21 3.85 13.15 6.06
C ILE A 21 2.69 13.66 6.92
N THR A 22 3.01 14.20 8.08
CA THR A 22 2.07 14.74 9.06
C THR A 22 2.18 16.27 9.13
N ASP A 23 1.26 16.92 9.83
CA ASP A 23 1.33 18.38 10.06
C ASP A 23 2.57 18.78 10.89
N ASN A 24 3.12 17.84 11.67
CA ASN A 24 4.28 18.05 12.55
C ASN A 24 5.60 17.54 11.96
N GLY A 25 5.61 17.21 10.66
CA GLY A 25 6.77 16.67 9.96
C GLY A 25 6.61 15.22 9.50
N GLU A 26 7.73 14.59 9.19
CA GLU A 26 7.78 13.28 8.54
C GLU A 26 8.10 12.16 9.54
N ILE A 27 7.36 11.06 9.46
CA ILE A 27 7.59 9.86 10.28
C ILE A 27 7.97 8.70 9.36
N ASP A 28 9.10 8.05 9.62
CA ASP A 28 9.41 6.76 9.01
C ASP A 28 8.68 5.64 9.75
N LEU A 29 7.83 4.92 9.00
CA LEU A 29 7.02 3.82 9.52
C LEU A 29 7.80 2.51 9.62
N GLN A 30 8.94 2.37 8.92
CA GLN A 30 9.72 1.11 8.91
C GLN A 30 10.09 0.63 10.32
N PRO A 31 10.77 1.44 11.17
CA PRO A 31 11.19 0.97 12.49
C PRO A 31 10.00 0.61 13.38
N ILE A 32 8.92 1.38 13.29
CA ILE A 32 7.70 1.17 14.07
C ILE A 32 7.04 -0.17 13.72
N VAL A 33 7.00 -0.51 12.42
CA VAL A 33 6.44 -1.78 11.96
C VAL A 33 7.39 -2.93 12.30
N ALA A 34 8.71 -2.75 12.19
CA ALA A 34 9.70 -3.75 12.58
C ALA A 34 9.60 -4.08 14.08
N GLU A 35 9.56 -3.07 14.95
CA GLU A 35 9.35 -3.24 16.40
C GLU A 35 8.04 -3.99 16.69
N PHE A 36 6.96 -3.64 16.00
CA PHE A 36 5.70 -4.36 16.13
C PHE A 36 5.85 -5.83 15.73
N LEU A 37 6.47 -6.13 14.58
CA LEU A 37 6.67 -7.49 14.09
C LEU A 37 7.56 -8.30 15.03
N MET A 38 8.60 -7.70 15.62
CA MET A 38 9.41 -8.31 16.67
C MET A 38 8.56 -8.64 17.90
N SER A 39 7.71 -7.71 18.34
CA SER A 39 6.87 -7.87 19.54
C SER A 39 5.83 -9.00 19.43
N ILE A 40 5.47 -9.41 18.21
CA ILE A 40 4.52 -10.51 17.96
C ILE A 40 5.17 -11.68 17.20
N ASN A 41 6.50 -11.73 17.13
CA ASN A 41 7.21 -12.81 16.46
C ASN A 41 6.93 -14.14 17.20
N LYS A 42 6.74 -15.22 16.46
CA LYS A 42 6.34 -16.56 16.94
C LYS A 42 4.94 -16.63 17.56
N GLU A 43 4.23 -15.52 17.73
CA GLU A 43 2.87 -15.50 18.24
C GLU A 43 1.85 -15.98 17.20
N ARG A 44 0.74 -16.53 17.69
CA ARG A 44 -0.40 -16.86 16.85
C ARG A 44 -1.03 -15.58 16.31
N ALA A 45 -1.16 -15.45 15.00
CA ALA A 45 -1.58 -14.21 14.37
C ALA A 45 -2.48 -14.43 13.15
N VAL A 46 -3.25 -13.40 12.81
CA VAL A 46 -4.13 -13.35 11.64
C VAL A 46 -3.87 -12.05 10.91
N GLN A 47 -3.71 -12.13 9.60
CA GLN A 47 -3.78 -10.97 8.73
C GLN A 47 -5.11 -10.88 7.99
N LYS A 48 -5.50 -9.66 7.65
CA LYS A 48 -6.67 -9.39 6.82
C LYS A 48 -6.40 -8.21 5.92
N GLN A 49 -6.29 -8.46 4.61
CA GLN A 49 -6.33 -7.40 3.62
C GLN A 49 -7.80 -7.02 3.34
N LYS A 50 -8.08 -5.72 3.43
CA LYS A 50 -9.32 -5.09 3.00
C LYS A 50 -9.05 -4.38 1.68
N LYS A 51 -10.12 -3.99 0.97
CA LYS A 51 -10.05 -3.29 -0.32
C LYS A 51 -9.02 -2.15 -0.33
N GLU A 52 -9.05 -1.34 0.71
CA GLU A 52 -8.13 -0.21 0.91
C GLU A 52 -7.51 -0.25 2.31
N GLY A 53 -7.12 -1.42 2.83
CA GLY A 53 -6.52 -1.43 4.16
C GLY A 53 -5.98 -2.76 4.58
N TYR A 54 -5.34 -2.77 5.74
CA TYR A 54 -4.68 -3.95 6.24
C TYR A 54 -4.72 -4.00 7.76
N ILE A 55 -4.87 -5.22 8.29
CA ILE A 55 -4.77 -5.53 9.71
C ILE A 55 -3.87 -6.75 9.85
N LEU A 56 -2.92 -6.68 10.78
CA LEU A 56 -2.22 -7.82 11.35
C LEU A 56 -2.41 -7.80 12.86
N LYS A 57 -2.88 -8.90 13.45
CA LYS A 57 -3.13 -8.97 14.89
C LYS A 57 -2.86 -10.35 15.48
N THR A 58 -2.49 -10.39 16.76
CA THR A 58 -2.42 -11.64 17.52
C THR A 58 -3.82 -12.23 17.74
N SER A 59 -3.88 -13.55 17.81
CA SER A 59 -5.11 -14.31 18.02
C SER A 59 -4.79 -15.72 18.52
N LYS A 60 -5.16 -16.00 19.78
CA LYS A 60 -4.99 -17.33 20.39
C LYS A 60 -5.64 -18.47 19.57
N ARG A 61 -6.68 -18.15 18.79
CA ARG A 61 -7.42 -19.11 17.94
C ARG A 61 -6.79 -19.31 16.55
N SER A 62 -5.77 -18.54 16.17
CA SER A 62 -5.17 -18.68 14.85
C SER A 62 -4.49 -20.05 14.70
N LYS A 63 -4.62 -20.63 13.50
CA LYS A 63 -3.87 -21.82 13.08
C LYS A 63 -2.48 -21.48 12.53
N PHE A 64 -2.16 -20.19 12.47
CA PHE A 64 -0.90 -19.67 11.95
C PHE A 64 -0.13 -18.92 13.03
N ARG A 65 1.19 -19.05 13.01
CA ARG A 65 2.14 -18.25 13.80
C ARG A 65 2.89 -17.28 12.90
N LEU A 66 3.18 -16.09 13.39
CA LEU A 66 4.08 -15.17 12.70
C LEU A 66 5.50 -15.71 12.79
N ARG A 67 6.22 -15.71 11.66
CA ARG A 67 7.67 -15.80 11.63
C ARG A 67 8.20 -14.55 10.94
N TYR A 68 9.04 -13.83 11.66
CA TYR A 68 9.70 -12.63 11.18
C TYR A 68 11.21 -12.80 11.33
N ALA A 69 11.90 -12.60 10.22
CA ALA A 69 13.34 -12.38 10.14
C ALA A 69 13.56 -11.07 9.36
N PRO A 70 14.16 -10.03 9.97
CA PRO A 70 14.46 -8.77 9.28
C PRO A 70 15.16 -9.02 7.95
N ASP A 71 14.78 -8.27 6.92
CA ASP A 71 15.31 -8.31 5.54
C ASP A 71 15.19 -9.64 4.78
N GLU A 72 14.75 -10.71 5.43
CA GLU A 72 14.55 -12.02 4.81
C GLU A 72 13.07 -12.28 4.52
N TYR A 73 12.23 -12.33 5.57
CA TYR A 73 10.84 -12.73 5.41
C TYR A 73 9.92 -12.26 6.54
N ILE A 74 8.65 -12.07 6.17
CA ILE A 74 7.54 -11.92 7.09
C ILE A 74 6.43 -12.87 6.63
N ILE A 75 6.24 -13.98 7.34
CA ILE A 75 5.26 -15.01 6.95
C ILE A 75 4.37 -15.40 8.13
N LEU A 76 3.12 -15.70 7.82
CA LEU A 76 2.26 -16.49 8.70
C LEU A 76 2.40 -17.95 8.30
N GLU A 77 3.08 -18.74 9.13
CA GLU A 77 3.32 -20.16 8.91
C GLU A 77 2.27 -20.98 9.64
N ARG A 78 1.69 -21.99 8.99
CA ARG A 78 0.73 -22.89 9.64
C ARG A 78 1.44 -23.69 10.72
N ILE A 79 0.84 -23.76 11.92
CA ILE A 79 1.46 -24.41 13.08
C ILE A 79 1.51 -25.93 12.89
N ASN A 80 0.44 -26.51 12.34
CA ASN A 80 0.30 -27.94 12.07
C ASN A 80 -0.06 -28.16 10.60
N GLY A 81 0.85 -28.84 9.87
CA GLY A 81 0.71 -29.17 8.45
C GLY A 81 1.21 -28.10 7.49
N PHE A 82 0.99 -28.31 6.20
CA PHE A 82 1.46 -27.42 5.15
C PHE A 82 0.57 -26.18 4.97
N GLY A 83 1.20 -25.04 4.67
CA GLY A 83 0.56 -23.80 4.27
C GLY A 83 1.14 -22.57 4.95
N GLY A 84 1.01 -21.42 4.30
CA GLY A 84 1.42 -20.13 4.86
C GLY A 84 0.84 -18.95 4.09
N SER A 85 1.08 -17.75 4.60
CA SER A 85 0.68 -16.50 3.95
C SER A 85 1.80 -15.48 4.08
N ASN A 86 2.23 -14.91 2.95
CA ASN A 86 3.35 -13.96 2.91
C ASN A 86 2.88 -12.57 3.34
N VAL A 87 3.12 -12.21 4.60
CA VAL A 87 2.67 -10.93 5.17
C VAL A 87 3.26 -9.74 4.43
N TRP A 88 4.56 -9.82 4.10
CA TRP A 88 5.24 -8.79 3.33
C TRP A 88 4.49 -8.47 2.04
N THR A 89 4.16 -9.47 1.22
CA THR A 89 3.44 -9.25 -0.05
C THR A 89 2.12 -8.50 0.14
N TYR A 90 1.33 -8.84 1.16
CA TYR A 90 0.06 -8.15 1.41
C TYR A 90 0.25 -6.73 1.94
N LEU A 91 1.26 -6.51 2.78
CA LEU A 91 1.55 -5.19 3.35
C LEU A 91 2.13 -4.24 2.29
N ASP A 92 3.09 -4.71 1.48
CA ASP A 92 3.63 -3.98 0.32
C ASP A 92 2.51 -3.57 -0.65
N ALA A 93 1.65 -4.53 -1.03
CA ALA A 93 0.53 -4.24 -1.91
C ALA A 93 -0.43 -3.20 -1.29
N THR A 94 -0.67 -3.25 0.02
CA THR A 94 -1.49 -2.24 0.70
C THR A 94 -0.82 -0.87 0.71
N PHE A 95 0.48 -0.77 0.97
CA PHE A 95 1.20 0.50 0.93
C PHE A 95 1.24 1.11 -0.47
N ILE A 96 1.44 0.29 -1.52
CA ILE A 96 1.34 0.74 -2.92
C ILE A 96 -0.06 1.30 -3.21
N ARG A 97 -1.13 0.63 -2.76
CA ARG A 97 -2.50 1.11 -2.96
C ARG A 97 -2.80 2.40 -2.20
N LEU A 98 -2.21 2.57 -1.02
CA LEU A 98 -2.44 3.71 -0.14
C LEU A 98 -1.45 4.86 -0.34
N THR A 99 -0.34 4.68 -1.07
CA THR A 99 0.63 5.75 -1.30
C THR A 99 -0.06 6.93 -1.99
N GLY A 100 0.23 8.14 -1.53
CA GLY A 100 -0.47 9.36 -1.90
C GLY A 100 -1.78 9.62 -1.17
N ARG A 101 -2.36 8.68 -0.39
CA ARG A 101 -3.61 8.89 0.40
C ARG A 101 -3.31 9.43 1.80
N LEU A 102 -4.28 10.13 2.39
CA LEU A 102 -4.32 10.31 3.84
C LEU A 102 -4.67 8.98 4.50
N VAL A 103 -3.89 8.57 5.51
CA VAL A 103 -4.04 7.30 6.21
C VAL A 103 -4.11 7.50 7.72
N HIS A 104 -4.78 6.55 8.38
CA HIS A 104 -4.82 6.34 9.81
C HIS A 104 -4.12 5.01 10.12
N ILE A 105 -3.02 5.10 10.85
CA ILE A 105 -2.22 3.96 11.27
C ILE A 105 -2.38 3.82 12.78
N LYS A 106 -2.70 2.61 13.24
CA LYS A 106 -2.72 2.29 14.68
C LYS A 106 -1.80 1.12 14.96
N VAL A 107 -0.92 1.30 15.93
CA VAL A 107 0.03 0.29 16.38
C VAL A 107 -0.13 0.07 17.88
N GLU A 108 -0.57 -1.13 18.23
CA GLU A 108 -0.66 -1.63 19.59
C GLU A 108 0.36 -2.75 19.74
N MET A 109 1.50 -2.44 20.37
CA MET A 109 2.61 -3.39 20.53
C MET A 109 2.15 -4.69 21.20
N GLY A 110 2.67 -5.82 20.72
CA GLY A 110 2.27 -7.16 21.17
C GLY A 110 0.87 -7.61 20.72
N LYS A 111 0.11 -6.77 19.99
CA LYS A 111 -1.30 -7.09 19.72
C LYS A 111 -1.77 -6.81 18.30
N LYS A 112 -1.59 -5.59 17.76
CA LYS A 112 -2.25 -5.20 16.51
C LYS A 112 -1.54 -4.06 15.77
N PHE A 113 -1.37 -4.25 14.47
CA PHE A 113 -1.07 -3.22 13.49
C PHE A 113 -2.25 -3.07 12.53
N GLN A 114 -2.60 -1.84 12.18
CA GLN A 114 -3.56 -1.58 11.13
C GLN A 114 -3.29 -0.26 10.39
N ILE A 115 -3.65 -0.23 9.11
CA ILE A 115 -3.59 0.95 8.26
C ILE A 115 -4.84 1.02 7.38
N PHE A 116 -5.46 2.19 7.34
CA PHE A 116 -6.66 2.48 6.53
C PHE A 116 -6.62 3.92 6.01
N PRO A 117 -7.24 4.24 4.86
CA PRO A 117 -7.36 5.60 4.39
C PRO A 117 -8.27 6.40 5.33
N ASP A 118 -8.06 7.71 5.38
CA ASP A 118 -9.02 8.64 5.97
C ASP A 118 -10.34 8.57 5.20
N LYS A 119 -11.44 8.30 5.93
CA LYS A 119 -12.78 8.18 5.35
C LYS A 119 -13.32 9.51 4.82
N ASN A 120 -12.77 10.62 5.28
CA ASN A 120 -13.18 11.97 4.90
C ASN A 120 -12.36 12.50 3.71
N GLU A 121 -11.28 11.82 3.31
CA GLU A 121 -10.52 12.21 2.11
C GLU A 121 -11.33 11.88 0.85
N LYS A 122 -11.82 12.93 0.17
CA LYS A 122 -12.44 12.80 -1.15
C LYS A 122 -11.36 12.67 -2.20
N VAL A 123 -11.34 11.56 -2.92
CA VAL A 123 -10.37 11.28 -4.00
C VAL A 123 -11.07 10.73 -5.22
N PHE A 124 -10.41 10.84 -6.38
CA PHE A 124 -10.90 10.20 -7.60
C PHE A 124 -10.86 8.67 -7.45
N GLY A 125 -11.97 8.02 -7.78
CA GLY A 125 -12.10 6.57 -7.72
C GLY A 125 -12.03 5.93 -9.09
N VAL A 126 -11.29 4.83 -9.20
CA VAL A 126 -11.19 4.02 -10.42
C VAL A 126 -11.85 2.67 -10.23
N TYR A 127 -12.33 2.08 -11.32
CA TYR A 127 -12.86 0.72 -11.33
C TYR A 127 -11.89 -0.21 -12.03
N SER A 128 -11.64 -1.37 -11.42
CA SER A 128 -10.95 -2.47 -12.07
C SER A 128 -11.82 -2.99 -13.20
N THR A 129 -11.27 -3.07 -14.41
CA THR A 129 -11.93 -3.65 -15.58
C THR A 129 -11.95 -5.18 -15.52
N GLY A 130 -11.19 -5.79 -14.61
CA GLY A 130 -11.08 -7.25 -14.46
C GLY A 130 -9.99 -7.85 -15.35
N GLU A 131 -9.60 -7.13 -16.40
CA GLU A 131 -8.48 -7.44 -17.26
C GLU A 131 -7.23 -6.66 -16.79
N ARG A 132 -6.08 -7.36 -16.67
CA ARG A 132 -4.74 -6.79 -16.44
C ARG A 132 -4.47 -6.05 -15.12
N ASN A 133 -5.40 -6.03 -14.15
CA ASN A 133 -5.28 -5.27 -12.87
C ASN A 133 -5.10 -3.74 -13.01
N SER A 134 -5.06 -3.22 -14.24
CA SER A 134 -5.04 -1.79 -14.57
C SER A 134 -6.47 -1.27 -14.58
N CYS A 135 -6.65 0.04 -14.36
CA CYS A 135 -7.98 0.64 -14.33
C CYS A 135 -8.11 1.68 -15.44
N LYS A 136 -8.97 1.42 -16.44
CA LYS A 136 -9.23 2.35 -17.54
C LYS A 136 -9.78 3.68 -17.00
N LEU A 137 -9.21 4.78 -17.45
CA LEU A 137 -9.69 6.12 -17.11
C LEU A 137 -10.78 6.56 -18.10
N PRO A 138 -11.88 7.16 -17.61
CA PRO A 138 -12.77 7.92 -18.48
C PRO A 138 -12.02 9.06 -19.18
N GLU A 139 -12.46 9.41 -20.38
CA GLU A 139 -11.88 10.51 -21.15
C GLU A 139 -11.94 11.84 -20.35
N GLY A 140 -10.87 12.62 -20.42
CA GLY A 140 -10.71 13.91 -19.73
C GLY A 140 -10.17 13.79 -18.30
N ILE A 141 -10.24 12.60 -17.68
CA ILE A 141 -9.68 12.37 -16.34
C ILE A 141 -8.14 12.39 -16.37
N GLU A 142 -7.53 11.93 -17.45
CA GLU A 142 -6.09 11.99 -17.65
C GLU A 142 -5.57 13.44 -17.62
N LYS A 143 -6.36 14.41 -18.10
CA LYS A 143 -6.04 15.84 -18.08
C LYS A 143 -6.33 16.48 -16.72
N THR A 144 -7.48 16.17 -16.12
CA THR A 144 -7.94 16.87 -14.90
C THR A 144 -7.35 16.30 -13.61
N VAL A 145 -7.27 14.98 -13.50
CA VAL A 145 -6.79 14.26 -12.30
C VAL A 145 -5.32 13.87 -12.43
N CYS A 146 -4.96 13.24 -13.56
CA CYS A 146 -3.60 12.74 -13.79
C CYS A 146 -2.65 13.78 -14.37
N LYS A 147 -3.17 14.93 -14.82
CA LYS A 147 -2.39 16.09 -15.26
C LYS A 147 -1.40 15.77 -16.38
N ILE A 148 -1.86 15.02 -17.39
CA ILE A 148 -1.04 14.72 -18.57
C ILE A 148 -0.53 16.03 -19.21
N ASN A 149 0.71 16.00 -19.70
CA ASN A 149 1.44 17.14 -20.27
C ASN A 149 1.69 18.32 -19.31
N GLN A 150 1.53 18.10 -18.00
CA GLN A 150 1.90 19.07 -16.95
C GLN A 150 3.05 18.51 -16.11
N GLU A 151 3.78 19.39 -15.43
CA GLU A 151 4.90 18.98 -14.56
C GLU A 151 4.46 18.03 -13.44
N ASP A 152 3.26 18.25 -12.90
CA ASP A 152 2.64 17.42 -11.87
C ASP A 152 1.90 16.20 -12.43
N CYS A 153 2.30 15.71 -13.60
CA CYS A 153 1.78 14.47 -14.18
C CYS A 153 1.93 13.28 -13.22
N CYS A 154 0.89 12.45 -13.13
CA CYS A 154 0.83 11.29 -12.26
C CYS A 154 1.72 10.15 -12.78
N ILE A 155 2.58 9.59 -11.92
CA ILE A 155 3.49 8.50 -12.28
C ILE A 155 2.79 7.20 -12.66
N PHE A 156 1.52 7.03 -12.28
CA PHE A 156 0.73 5.82 -12.52
C PHE A 156 -0.11 5.88 -13.81
N LEU A 157 0.01 6.95 -14.59
CA LEU A 157 -0.68 7.07 -15.87
C LEU A 157 0.06 6.30 -16.96
N SER A 158 -0.65 5.46 -17.72
CA SER A 158 -0.14 4.75 -18.88
C SER A 158 -1.08 4.91 -20.08
N LEU A 159 -0.54 4.84 -21.29
CA LEU A 159 -1.30 4.80 -22.54
C LEU A 159 -1.32 3.36 -23.06
N HIS A 160 -2.51 2.88 -23.42
CA HIS A 160 -2.75 1.61 -24.10
C HIS A 160 -3.49 1.88 -25.42
N GLU A 161 -3.69 0.84 -26.24
CA GLU A 161 -4.35 0.94 -27.55
C GLU A 161 -5.73 1.61 -27.49
N ASP A 162 -6.47 1.38 -26.40
CA ASP A 162 -7.85 1.83 -26.24
C ASP A 162 -8.02 2.98 -25.22
N GLY A 163 -6.92 3.64 -24.82
CA GLY A 163 -6.94 4.86 -24.01
C GLY A 163 -5.99 4.86 -22.81
N PHE A 164 -6.27 5.73 -21.85
CA PHE A 164 -5.42 5.91 -20.67
C PHE A 164 -5.85 5.04 -19.49
N TYR A 165 -4.86 4.58 -18.72
CA TYR A 165 -5.05 3.69 -17.59
C TYR A 165 -4.31 4.17 -16.34
N CYS A 166 -4.89 3.83 -15.19
CA CYS A 166 -4.26 3.95 -13.88
C CYS A 166 -3.62 2.61 -13.49
N GLU A 167 -2.29 2.60 -13.39
CA GLU A 167 -1.50 1.42 -13.06
C GLU A 167 -1.29 1.22 -11.55
N LYS A 168 -1.76 2.14 -10.71
CA LYS A 168 -1.55 2.10 -9.25
C LYS A 168 -2.01 0.79 -8.61
N PHE A 169 -3.05 0.17 -9.16
CA PHE A 169 -3.66 -1.05 -8.63
C PHE A 169 -3.12 -2.33 -9.31
N ASN A 170 -2.31 -2.18 -10.35
CA ASN A 170 -1.51 -3.22 -10.96
C ASN A 170 -0.18 -3.34 -10.19
N ILE A 171 -0.16 -4.14 -9.12
CA ILE A 171 0.93 -4.16 -8.13
C ILE A 171 2.34 -4.31 -8.75
N PRO A 172 2.60 -5.24 -9.69
CA PRO A 172 3.91 -5.33 -10.34
C PRO A 172 4.32 -4.04 -11.07
N VAL A 173 3.41 -3.46 -11.86
CA VAL A 173 3.68 -2.23 -12.63
C VAL A 173 3.83 -1.03 -11.71
N ALA A 174 2.95 -0.87 -10.72
CA ALA A 174 3.03 0.18 -9.71
C ALA A 174 4.37 0.13 -8.95
N ARG A 175 4.84 -1.06 -8.56
CA ARG A 175 6.14 -1.24 -7.90
C ARG A 175 7.29 -0.80 -8.81
N PHE A 176 7.24 -1.14 -10.09
CA PHE A 176 8.23 -0.70 -11.08
C PHE A 176 8.25 0.83 -11.25
N LEU A 177 7.07 1.46 -11.37
CA LEU A 177 6.94 2.90 -11.51
C LEU A 177 7.43 3.65 -10.26
N LEU A 178 7.07 3.17 -9.06
CA LEU A 178 7.56 3.74 -7.80
C LEU A 178 9.09 3.65 -7.67
N ASN A 179 9.70 2.52 -8.06
CA ASN A 179 11.15 2.36 -8.07
C ASN A 179 11.82 3.33 -9.08
N ARG A 180 11.24 3.53 -10.26
CA ARG A 180 11.75 4.52 -11.23
C ARG A 180 11.63 5.94 -10.69
N PHE A 181 10.50 6.26 -10.06
CA PHE A 181 10.27 7.55 -9.43
C PHE A 181 11.27 7.82 -8.30
N ALA A 182 11.49 6.85 -7.40
CA ALA A 182 12.48 6.93 -6.33
C ALA A 182 13.91 7.20 -6.83
N LYS A 183 14.26 6.65 -8.01
CA LYS A 183 15.56 6.84 -8.66
C LYS A 183 15.66 8.12 -9.52
N GLY A 184 14.63 8.97 -9.54
CA GLY A 184 14.61 10.15 -10.39
C GLY A 184 14.54 9.85 -11.90
N LYS A 185 14.18 8.63 -12.30
CA LYS A 185 14.16 8.17 -13.71
C LYS A 185 12.81 8.43 -14.41
N MET A 186 12.08 9.44 -13.96
CA MET A 186 10.76 9.84 -14.46
C MET A 186 10.62 11.36 -14.52
N ASN A 187 10.01 11.84 -15.60
CA ASN A 187 9.65 13.26 -15.75
C ASN A 187 8.43 13.60 -14.90
N ALA A 188 7.46 12.68 -14.81
CA ALA A 188 6.28 12.80 -13.95
C ALA A 188 6.67 12.99 -12.47
N LYS A 189 6.05 13.97 -11.80
CA LYS A 189 6.41 14.37 -10.42
C LYS A 189 5.40 13.97 -9.35
N LYS A 190 4.20 13.50 -9.72
CA LYS A 190 3.09 13.30 -8.78
C LYS A 190 2.79 11.83 -8.51
N ILE A 191 2.63 11.49 -7.23
CA ILE A 191 2.03 10.23 -6.78
C ILE A 191 0.53 10.45 -6.59
N GLY A 192 -0.28 9.79 -7.42
CA GLY A 192 -1.74 9.95 -7.39
C GLY A 192 -2.40 9.36 -6.13
N ASN A 193 -3.35 10.09 -5.55
CA ASN A 193 -4.11 9.69 -4.37
C ASN A 193 -5.42 8.94 -4.71
N CYS A 194 -5.50 8.24 -5.85
CA CYS A 194 -6.74 7.59 -6.29
C CYS A 194 -7.16 6.42 -5.36
N ALA A 195 -8.46 6.08 -5.40
CA ALA A 195 -9.08 4.96 -4.70
C ALA A 195 -9.53 3.85 -5.68
N LEU A 196 -9.47 2.58 -5.25
CA LEU A 196 -10.09 1.49 -6.01
C LEU A 196 -11.55 1.33 -5.57
N LEU A 197 -12.50 1.54 -6.47
CA LEU A 197 -13.94 1.45 -6.21
C LEU A 197 -14.49 0.02 -6.36
N GLY A 198 -13.70 -0.91 -6.87
CA GLY A 198 -14.05 -2.32 -6.99
C GLY A 198 -13.94 -2.77 -8.43
N ARG A 199 -14.62 -3.87 -8.77
CA ARG A 199 -14.80 -4.27 -10.17
C ARG A 199 -15.97 -3.49 -10.76
N LYS A 200 -15.80 -3.02 -12.01
CA LYS A 200 -16.94 -2.50 -12.78
C LYS A 200 -17.94 -3.64 -12.94
N LYS A 201 -19.20 -3.41 -12.57
CA LYS A 201 -20.30 -4.33 -12.86
C LYS A 201 -20.80 -4.05 -14.27
#